data_AF-A0A1H8A348-F1
#
_entry.id   AF-A0A1H8A348-F1
#
_cell.length_a   1.000
_cell.length_b   1.000
_cell.length_c   1.000
_cell.angle_alpha   90.00
_cell.angle_beta   90.00
_cell.angle_gamma   90.00
#
_symmetry.space_group_name_H-M   'P 1'
#
loop_
_entity.id
_entity.type
_entity.pdbx_description
1 polymer ?
#
loop_
_entity_poly.entity_id
_entity_poly.type
_entity_poly.pdbx_seq_one_letter_code
_entity_poly.pdbx_strand_id
1 'polypeptide(L)'
;MNKTDIQRIMLELGIPTSIKGFTLLTDAINLYTEADSMMDLYEKLARKSETTPSRVERNIRHAISAAYSCGNTELLRRMFKSSTGKQPNNAHFIPRIYLKLSQEKQSASEFETTPIVYICSPCRGNVAENLNLAQMYCVYALNNGCTPIAPHLMFRHLLSDDKPKERARALAIGMQLLGLCHEVWVFGNTITEGMHGEIDYATKHNIKIVYKRLLQSR
;
A
#
# COMPACT_ATOMS: atom_id res chain seq x y z
N MET A 1 -2.98 -8.07 15.08
CA MET A 1 -2.11 -7.05 14.45
C MET A 1 -0.72 -7.64 14.24
N ASN A 2 0.15 -7.14 13.34
CA ASN A 2 1.52 -7.66 13.27
C ASN A 2 2.33 -7.12 14.47
N LYS A 3 2.96 -8.01 15.24
CA LYS A 3 3.75 -7.67 16.43
C LYS A 3 4.92 -6.75 16.08
N THR A 4 5.56 -6.95 14.94
CA THR A 4 6.72 -6.16 14.50
C THR A 4 6.35 -4.71 14.24
N ASP A 5 5.17 -4.44 13.66
CA ASP A 5 4.69 -3.07 13.42
C ASP A 5 4.43 -2.32 14.73
N ILE A 6 3.86 -3.01 15.73
CA ILE A 6 3.64 -2.44 17.06
C ILE A 6 4.97 -2.10 17.73
N GLN A 7 5.94 -3.02 17.70
CA GLN A 7 7.25 -2.78 18.30
C GLN A 7 7.99 -1.63 17.61
N ARG A 8 7.90 -1.53 16.28
CA ARG A 8 8.49 -0.42 15.51
C ARG A 8 7.95 0.93 15.96
N ILE A 9 6.62 1.10 16.00
CA ILE A 9 6.04 2.40 16.42
C ILE A 9 6.38 2.74 17.87
N MET A 10 6.48 1.75 18.75
CA MET A 10 6.89 1.97 20.14
C MET A 10 8.35 2.44 20.27
N LEU A 11 9.26 1.88 19.47
CA LEU A 11 10.64 2.34 19.38
C LEU A 11 10.74 3.77 18.85
N GLU A 12 9.98 4.09 17.80
CA GLU A 12 9.93 5.44 17.21
C GLU A 12 9.42 6.49 18.20
N LEU A 13 8.48 6.10 19.07
CA LEU A 13 7.99 6.93 20.17
C LEU A 13 9.02 7.11 21.30
N GLY A 14 10.10 6.33 21.31
CA GLY A 14 11.15 6.38 22.31
C GLY A 14 10.83 5.58 23.58
N ILE A 15 9.96 4.56 23.49
CA ILE A 15 9.72 3.66 24.63
C ILE A 15 10.92 2.72 24.77
N PRO A 16 11.61 2.67 25.94
CA PRO A 16 12.74 1.78 26.13
C PRO A 16 12.34 0.30 26.01
N THR A 17 13.15 -0.51 25.34
CA THR A 17 12.90 -1.96 25.21
C THR A 17 13.17 -2.75 26.48
N SER A 18 14.00 -2.20 27.37
CA SER A 18 14.45 -2.86 28.61
C SER A 18 13.39 -2.91 29.71
N ILE A 19 12.32 -2.11 29.62
CA ILE A 19 11.27 -2.05 30.63
C ILE A 19 10.12 -3.01 30.31
N LYS A 20 9.54 -3.62 31.35
CA LYS A 20 8.38 -4.53 31.22
C LYS A 20 7.17 -3.87 30.54
N GLY A 21 7.05 -2.54 30.64
CA GLY A 21 5.99 -1.80 29.96
C GLY A 21 6.05 -1.91 28.44
N PHE A 22 7.23 -2.14 27.85
CA PHE A 22 7.38 -2.30 26.40
C PHE A 22 6.68 -3.58 25.88
N THR A 23 6.96 -4.71 26.54
CA THR A 23 6.34 -6.00 26.18
C THR A 23 4.85 -6.00 26.50
N LEU A 24 4.46 -5.45 27.65
CA LEU A 24 3.05 -5.34 28.03
C LEU A 24 2.24 -4.45 27.07
N LEU A 25 2.78 -3.32 26.62
CA LEU A 25 2.11 -2.46 25.63
C LEU A 25 1.99 -3.17 24.27
N THR A 26 3.02 -3.90 23.85
CA THR A 26 2.98 -4.68 22.60
C THR A 26 1.81 -5.67 22.64
N ASP A 27 1.69 -6.42 23.73
CA ASP A 27 0.61 -7.39 23.91
C ASP A 27 -0.75 -6.70 24.11
N ALA A 28 -0.80 -5.57 24.82
CA ALA A 28 -2.02 -4.81 25.05
C ALA A 28 -2.63 -4.28 23.75
N ILE A 29 -1.80 -3.74 22.85
CA ILE A 29 -2.24 -3.24 21.54
C ILE A 29 -2.69 -4.39 20.65
N ASN A 30 -2.02 -5.55 20.72
CA ASN A 30 -2.42 -6.70 19.92
C ASN A 30 -3.75 -7.32 20.38
N LEU A 31 -4.04 -7.32 21.68
CA LEU A 31 -5.25 -7.88 22.29
C LEU A 31 -6.38 -6.86 22.46
N TYR A 32 -6.19 -5.61 22.05
CA TYR A 32 -7.10 -4.51 22.35
C TYR A 32 -8.56 -4.79 21.93
N THR A 33 -8.78 -5.35 20.75
CA THR A 33 -10.12 -5.66 20.22
C THR A 33 -10.72 -6.95 20.76
N GLU A 34 -9.93 -7.78 21.43
CA GLU A 34 -10.39 -9.02 22.05
C GLU A 34 -10.88 -8.78 23.49
N ALA A 35 -10.71 -7.57 24.02
CA ALA A 35 -11.09 -7.21 25.38
C ALA A 35 -12.39 -6.38 25.42
N ASP A 36 -13.26 -6.70 26.36
CA ASP A 36 -14.55 -5.99 26.52
C ASP A 36 -14.36 -4.61 27.17
N SER A 37 -13.27 -4.43 27.91
CA SER A 37 -12.93 -3.17 28.57
C SER A 37 -11.42 -3.09 28.85
N MET A 38 -10.94 -1.89 29.23
CA MET A 38 -9.55 -1.72 29.68
C MET A 38 -9.21 -2.59 30.90
N MET A 39 -10.18 -2.83 31.78
CA MET A 39 -9.97 -3.68 32.96
C MET A 39 -9.82 -5.15 32.57
N ASP A 40 -10.69 -5.64 31.68
CA ASP A 40 -10.59 -6.97 31.10
C ASP A 40 -9.26 -7.16 30.34
N LEU A 41 -8.82 -6.15 29.58
CA LEU A 41 -7.51 -6.16 28.92
C LEU A 41 -6.36 -6.35 29.94
N TYR A 42 -6.38 -5.61 31.05
CA TYR A 42 -5.36 -5.77 32.10
C TYR A 42 -5.43 -7.12 32.79
N GLU A 43 -6.62 -7.69 32.99
CA GLU A 43 -6.79 -9.04 33.53
C GLU A 43 -6.23 -10.12 32.60
N LYS A 44 -6.50 -10.03 31.30
CA LYS A 44 -5.94 -10.92 30.28
C LYS A 44 -4.40 -10.86 30.25
N LEU A 45 -3.84 -9.66 30.25
CA LEU A 45 -2.39 -9.45 30.30
C LEU A 45 -1.75 -9.94 31.59
N ALA A 46 -2.43 -9.74 32.73
CA ALA A 46 -1.96 -10.17 34.03
C ALA A 46 -1.86 -11.69 34.13
N ARG A 47 -2.86 -12.41 33.61
CA ARG A 47 -2.83 -13.89 33.49
C ARG A 47 -1.69 -14.36 32.61
N LYS A 48 -1.48 -13.69 31.46
CA LYS A 48 -0.41 -14.05 30.51
C LYS A 48 1.00 -13.79 31.05
N SER A 49 1.18 -12.75 31.86
CA SER A 49 2.49 -12.31 32.35
C SER A 49 2.73 -12.65 33.83
N GLU A 50 1.93 -13.55 34.40
CA GLU A 50 2.01 -14.00 35.80
C GLU A 50 2.16 -12.84 36.80
N THR A 51 1.26 -11.86 36.69
CA THR A 51 1.29 -10.62 37.48
C THR A 51 -0.13 -10.18 37.86
N THR A 52 -0.28 -8.99 38.42
CA THR A 52 -1.59 -8.43 38.78
C THR A 52 -2.04 -7.35 37.78
N PRO A 53 -3.34 -7.15 37.57
CA PRO A 53 -3.85 -6.10 36.68
C PRO A 53 -3.31 -4.70 37.04
N SER A 54 -3.19 -4.39 38.34
CA SER A 54 -2.64 -3.12 38.81
C SER A 54 -1.14 -2.97 38.47
N ARG A 55 -0.36 -4.06 38.50
CA ARG A 55 1.04 -4.04 38.04
C ARG A 55 1.11 -3.86 36.53
N VAL A 56 0.19 -4.45 35.76
CA VAL A 56 0.12 -4.24 34.30
C VAL A 56 -0.12 -2.75 34.00
N GLU A 57 -1.17 -2.16 34.57
CA GLU A 57 -1.50 -0.74 34.41
C GLU A 57 -0.29 0.15 34.71
N ARG A 58 0.36 -0.08 35.86
CA ARG A 58 1.49 0.72 36.32
C ARG A 58 2.69 0.62 35.37
N ASN A 59 3.02 -0.59 34.92
CA ASN A 59 4.15 -0.78 34.00
C ASN A 59 3.89 -0.12 32.64
N ILE A 60 2.66 -0.22 32.12
CA ILE A 60 2.25 0.45 30.87
C ILE A 60 2.35 1.96 31.02
N ARG A 61 1.79 2.52 32.09
CA ARG A 61 1.86 3.97 32.37
C ARG A 61 3.29 4.45 32.52
N HIS A 62 4.15 3.67 33.15
CA HIS A 62 5.57 4.00 33.27
C HIS A 62 6.27 4.05 31.90
N ALA A 63 5.96 3.12 31.00
CA ALA A 63 6.49 3.14 29.64
C ALA A 63 6.03 4.38 28.84
N ILE A 64 4.76 4.75 28.95
CA ILE A 64 4.22 5.96 28.31
C ILE A 64 4.89 7.21 28.87
N SER A 65 5.07 7.28 30.20
CA SER A 65 5.77 8.38 30.85
C SER A 65 7.23 8.49 30.39
N ALA A 66 7.93 7.37 30.24
CA ALA A 66 9.32 7.36 29.76
C ALA A 66 9.42 7.94 28.34
N ALA A 67 8.49 7.58 27.45
CA ALA A 67 8.42 8.18 26.12
C ALA A 67 8.12 9.68 26.18
N TYR A 68 7.23 10.14 27.06
CA TYR A 68 6.92 11.57 27.19
C TYR A 68 8.05 12.40 27.80
N SER A 69 8.89 11.80 28.66
CA SER A 69 10.02 12.51 29.27
C SER A 69 11.25 12.58 28.38
N CYS A 70 11.54 11.54 27.61
CA CYS A 70 12.82 11.41 26.90
C CYS A 70 12.70 10.93 25.44
N GLY A 71 11.48 10.68 24.95
CA GLY A 71 11.24 10.12 23.63
C GLY A 71 11.08 11.18 22.54
N ASN A 72 10.48 10.77 21.42
CA ASN A 72 10.28 11.62 20.25
C ASN A 72 9.08 12.57 20.46
N THR A 73 9.34 13.73 21.03
CA THR A 73 8.32 14.73 21.41
C THR A 73 7.47 15.19 20.22
N GLU A 74 8.06 15.35 19.03
CA GLU A 74 7.31 15.77 17.84
C GLU A 74 6.37 14.67 17.34
N LEU A 75 6.82 13.41 17.32
CA LEU A 75 5.96 12.28 16.97
C LEU A 75 4.81 12.12 17.99
N LEU A 76 5.11 12.22 19.28
CA LEU A 76 4.11 12.16 20.36
C LEU A 76 3.08 13.28 20.22
N ARG A 77 3.52 14.52 19.95
CA ARG A 77 2.64 15.67 19.71
C ARG A 77 1.72 15.46 18.51
N ARG A 78 2.27 14.96 17.40
CA ARG A 78 1.52 14.64 16.18
C ARG A 78 0.50 13.52 16.41
N MET A 79 0.86 12.49 17.16
CA MET A 79 0.01 11.32 17.38
C MET A 79 -1.12 11.58 18.35
N PHE A 80 -0.86 12.31 19.44
CA PHE A 80 -1.78 12.44 20.57
C PHE A 80 -2.45 13.80 20.72
N LYS A 81 -2.18 14.77 19.82
CA LYS A 81 -2.82 16.10 19.69
C LYS A 81 -3.45 16.60 21.01
N SER A 82 -2.63 16.82 22.03
CA SER A 82 -3.12 17.36 23.31
C SER A 82 -3.11 18.88 23.25
N SER A 83 -4.29 19.51 23.23
CA SER A 83 -4.47 20.96 23.40
C SER A 83 -4.03 21.46 24.79
N THR A 84 -3.81 20.54 25.74
CA THR A 84 -3.41 20.84 27.13
C THR A 84 -1.96 20.49 27.46
N GLY A 85 -1.21 19.89 26.53
CA GLY A 85 0.15 19.40 26.76
C GLY A 85 0.27 18.21 27.72
N LYS A 86 -0.84 17.68 28.24
CA LYS A 86 -0.84 16.54 29.18
C LYS A 86 -0.54 15.23 28.46
N GLN A 87 0.28 14.38 29.10
CA GLN A 87 0.54 13.01 28.65
C GLN A 87 -0.76 12.18 28.60
N PRO A 88 -0.92 11.29 27.61
CA PRO A 88 -2.08 10.41 27.50
C PRO A 88 -2.02 9.36 28.61
N ASN A 89 -3.19 9.03 29.15
CA ASN A 89 -3.31 7.85 30.01
C ASN A 89 -3.35 6.57 29.14
N ASN A 90 -3.24 5.41 29.78
CA ASN A 90 -3.25 4.11 29.09
C ASN A 90 -4.49 3.91 28.20
N ALA A 91 -5.67 4.35 28.68
CA ALA A 91 -6.94 4.23 27.98
C ALA A 91 -7.05 5.14 26.75
N HIS A 92 -6.22 6.18 26.63
CA HIS A 92 -6.08 6.96 25.41
C HIS A 92 -4.93 6.45 24.54
N PHE A 93 -3.83 6.03 25.16
CA PHE A 93 -2.62 5.61 24.46
C PHE A 93 -2.85 4.36 23.60
N ILE A 94 -3.32 3.27 24.21
CA ILE A 94 -3.47 1.97 23.55
C ILE A 94 -4.43 2.04 22.34
N PRO A 95 -5.66 2.57 22.48
CA PRO A 95 -6.57 2.66 21.34
C PRO A 95 -6.02 3.55 20.22
N ARG A 96 -5.31 4.63 20.57
CA ARG A 96 -4.77 5.54 19.56
C ARG A 96 -3.66 4.89 18.72
N ILE A 97 -2.76 4.13 19.34
CA ILE A 97 -1.77 3.34 18.60
C ILE A 97 -2.46 2.30 17.73
N TYR A 98 -3.43 1.57 18.29
CA TYR A 98 -4.22 0.57 17.55
C TYR A 98 -4.87 1.17 16.30
N LEU A 99 -5.56 2.31 16.44
CA LEU A 99 -6.23 3.01 15.35
C LEU A 99 -5.24 3.49 14.28
N LYS A 100 -4.08 4.02 14.68
CA LYS A 100 -3.04 4.48 13.74
C LYS A 100 -2.53 3.34 12.86
N LEU A 101 -2.21 2.21 13.48
CA LEU A 101 -1.72 1.02 12.75
C LEU A 101 -2.82 0.41 11.87
N SER A 102 -4.08 0.47 12.30
CA SER A 102 -5.22 -0.01 11.50
C SER A 102 -5.44 0.86 10.25
N GLN A 103 -5.30 2.18 10.36
CA GLN A 103 -5.41 3.11 9.23
C GLN A 103 -4.31 2.91 8.20
N GLU A 104 -3.07 2.68 8.65
CA GLU A 104 -1.93 2.41 7.75
C GLU A 104 -2.15 1.13 6.92
N LYS A 105 -2.74 0.09 7.54
CA LYS A 105 -3.13 -1.12 6.82
C LYS A 105 -4.21 -0.86 5.78
N GLN A 106 -5.20 -0.03 6.10
CA GLN A 106 -6.28 0.29 5.17
C GLN A 106 -5.76 1.10 3.97
N SER A 107 -4.87 2.07 4.20
CA SER A 107 -4.20 2.81 3.11
C SER A 107 -3.26 1.93 2.27
N ALA A 108 -2.65 0.89 2.86
CA ALA A 108 -1.86 -0.08 2.11
C ALA A 108 -2.76 -1.03 1.28
N SER A 109 -3.94 -1.39 1.81
CA SER A 109 -4.89 -2.28 1.10
C SER A 109 -5.61 -1.64 -0.09
N GLU A 110 -5.70 -0.30 -0.13
CA GLU A 110 -6.18 0.41 -1.33
C GLU A 110 -5.25 0.22 -2.53
N PHE A 111 -3.95 -0.07 -2.31
CA PHE A 111 -3.01 -0.43 -3.37
C PHE A 111 -3.07 -1.91 -3.77
N GLU A 112 -3.69 -2.78 -2.95
CA GLU A 112 -3.63 -4.25 -3.13
C GLU A 112 -4.86 -4.86 -3.86
N THR A 113 -5.79 -4.07 -4.39
CA THR A 113 -7.02 -4.62 -5.00
C THR A 113 -7.38 -4.12 -6.40
N THR A 114 -6.59 -3.21 -7.00
CA THR A 114 -6.85 -2.77 -8.38
C THR A 114 -6.06 -3.64 -9.37
N PRO A 115 -6.73 -4.38 -10.28
CA PRO A 115 -6.04 -5.16 -11.29
C PRO A 115 -5.11 -4.26 -12.12
N ILE A 116 -3.86 -4.69 -12.27
CA ILE A 116 -2.92 -4.05 -13.19
C ILE A 116 -3.28 -4.51 -14.60
N VAL A 117 -3.59 -3.57 -15.48
CA VAL A 117 -3.99 -3.85 -16.87
C VAL A 117 -2.99 -3.28 -17.86
N TYR A 118 -2.54 -4.11 -18.80
CA TYR A 118 -1.70 -3.67 -19.88
C TYR A 118 -2.54 -3.09 -21.02
N ILE A 119 -2.23 -1.88 -21.46
CA ILE A 119 -2.91 -1.23 -22.58
C ILE A 119 -2.18 -1.57 -23.89
N CYS A 120 -2.78 -2.49 -24.64
CA CYS A 120 -2.34 -2.91 -25.95
C CYS A 120 -3.10 -2.10 -27.02
N SER A 121 -2.42 -1.18 -27.70
CA SER A 121 -3.03 -0.32 -28.73
C SER A 121 -2.04 0.04 -29.84
N PRO A 122 -2.52 0.44 -31.03
CA PRO A 122 -1.64 0.93 -32.08
C PRO A 122 -0.77 2.07 -31.60
N CYS A 123 0.49 2.07 -32.01
CA CYS A 123 1.45 3.11 -31.64
C CYS A 123 2.12 3.77 -32.86
N ARG A 124 2.46 2.98 -33.89
CA ARG A 124 3.03 3.48 -35.15
C ARG A 124 1.95 4.00 -36.11
N GLY A 125 2.37 4.73 -37.14
CA GLY A 125 1.46 5.39 -38.10
C GLY A 125 1.22 6.83 -37.66
N ASN A 126 -0.04 7.20 -37.38
CA ASN A 126 -0.35 8.51 -36.81
C ASN A 126 0.03 8.56 -35.32
N VAL A 127 1.32 8.71 -35.04
CA VAL A 127 1.89 8.60 -33.69
C VAL A 127 1.22 9.56 -32.71
N ALA A 128 1.02 10.83 -33.09
CA ALA A 128 0.44 11.83 -32.18
C ALA A 128 -1.00 11.45 -31.78
N GLU A 129 -1.81 11.02 -32.74
CA GLU A 129 -3.17 10.56 -32.49
C GLU A 129 -3.19 9.29 -31.63
N ASN A 130 -2.33 8.32 -31.95
CA ASN A 130 -2.21 7.07 -31.18
C ASN A 130 -1.81 7.29 -29.73
N LEU A 131 -0.91 8.25 -29.46
CA LEU A 131 -0.51 8.61 -28.09
C LEU A 131 -1.67 9.25 -27.32
N ASN A 132 -2.44 10.13 -27.96
CA ASN A 132 -3.64 10.70 -27.36
C ASN A 132 -4.68 9.61 -27.05
N LEU A 133 -4.92 8.69 -27.99
CA LEU A 133 -5.83 7.56 -27.78
C LEU A 133 -5.36 6.65 -26.64
N ALA A 134 -4.06 6.34 -26.59
CA ALA A 134 -3.47 5.57 -25.49
C ALA A 134 -3.68 6.24 -24.12
N GLN A 135 -3.53 7.57 -24.05
CA GLN A 135 -3.81 8.32 -22.83
C GLN A 135 -5.29 8.20 -22.45
N MET A 136 -6.21 8.31 -23.42
CA MET A 136 -7.64 8.09 -23.18
C MET A 136 -7.95 6.67 -22.71
N TYR A 137 -7.28 5.64 -23.25
CA TYR A 137 -7.42 4.25 -22.79
C TYR A 137 -6.95 4.07 -21.35
N CYS A 138 -5.84 4.72 -20.95
CA CYS A 138 -5.40 4.75 -19.55
C CYS A 138 -6.44 5.41 -18.64
N VAL A 139 -7.00 6.57 -19.03
CA VAL A 139 -8.08 7.22 -18.27
C VAL A 139 -9.30 6.33 -18.15
N TYR A 140 -9.68 5.63 -19.23
CA TYR A 140 -10.76 4.65 -19.20
C TYR A 140 -10.49 3.52 -18.21
N ALA A 141 -9.28 2.96 -18.19
CA ALA A 141 -8.90 1.91 -17.23
C ALA A 141 -8.95 2.40 -15.78
N LEU A 142 -8.44 3.61 -15.50
CA LEU A 142 -8.52 4.23 -14.18
C LEU A 142 -9.98 4.39 -13.71
N ASN A 143 -10.85 4.87 -14.58
CA ASN A 143 -12.28 5.01 -14.29
C ASN A 143 -13.00 3.67 -14.07
N ASN A 144 -12.41 2.56 -14.50
CA ASN A 144 -12.89 1.20 -14.25
C ASN A 144 -12.16 0.52 -13.07
N GLY A 145 -11.47 1.29 -12.21
CA GLY A 145 -10.82 0.77 -11.01
C GLY A 145 -9.58 -0.10 -11.29
N CYS A 146 -8.95 0.07 -12.45
CA CYS A 146 -7.74 -0.65 -12.84
C CYS A 146 -6.52 0.27 -12.81
N THR A 147 -5.33 -0.31 -12.61
CA THR A 147 -4.04 0.40 -12.74
C THR A 147 -3.47 0.16 -14.15
N PRO A 148 -3.50 1.14 -15.08
CA PRO A 148 -3.05 0.92 -16.45
C PRO A 148 -1.52 1.02 -16.60
N ILE A 149 -0.97 0.18 -17.48
CA ILE A 149 0.40 0.28 -17.97
C ILE A 149 0.37 0.39 -19.49
N ALA A 150 0.96 1.46 -20.03
CA ALA A 150 1.09 1.72 -21.47
C ALA A 150 2.56 2.04 -21.81
N PRO A 151 3.40 1.03 -22.11
CA PRO A 151 4.86 1.25 -22.24
C PRO A 151 5.26 2.27 -23.31
N HIS A 152 4.44 2.42 -24.35
CA HIS A 152 4.67 3.41 -25.39
C HIS A 152 4.44 4.86 -24.94
N LEU A 153 3.63 5.10 -23.89
CA LEU A 153 3.57 6.43 -23.24
C LEU A 153 4.77 6.67 -22.33
N MET A 154 5.32 5.60 -21.73
CA MET A 154 6.39 5.68 -20.74
C MET A 154 7.78 5.87 -21.38
N PHE A 155 8.08 5.11 -22.44
CA PHE A 155 9.44 4.97 -22.93
C PHE A 155 9.69 5.57 -24.32
N ARG A 156 8.65 5.98 -25.07
CA ARG A 156 8.83 6.49 -26.44
C ARG A 156 9.69 7.74 -26.52
N HIS A 157 9.63 8.62 -25.53
CA HIS A 157 10.49 9.81 -25.46
C HIS A 157 11.93 9.50 -25.02
N LEU A 158 12.18 8.27 -24.53
CA LEU A 158 13.47 7.82 -24.02
C LEU A 158 14.19 6.87 -24.99
N LEU A 159 13.45 6.11 -25.80
CA LEU A 159 13.95 5.09 -26.71
C LEU A 159 13.35 5.31 -28.11
N SER A 160 14.21 5.53 -29.11
CA SER A 160 13.79 5.74 -30.49
C SER A 160 13.39 4.41 -31.16
N ASP A 161 12.22 4.43 -31.81
CA ASP A 161 11.73 3.32 -32.62
C ASP A 161 12.55 3.11 -33.91
N ASP A 162 13.27 4.13 -34.37
CA ASP A 162 14.05 4.11 -35.61
C ASP A 162 15.41 3.43 -35.45
N LYS A 163 15.88 3.32 -34.20
CA LYS A 163 17.12 2.62 -33.87
C LYS A 163 16.81 1.18 -33.44
N PRO A 164 17.25 0.15 -34.19
CA PRO A 164 16.88 -1.23 -33.91
C PRO A 164 17.20 -1.71 -32.49
N LYS A 165 18.33 -1.27 -31.91
CA LYS A 165 18.73 -1.62 -30.54
C LYS A 165 17.84 -1.00 -29.47
N GLU A 166 17.49 0.28 -29.63
CA GLU A 166 16.62 1.00 -28.69
C GLU A 166 15.18 0.46 -28.77
N ARG A 167 14.71 0.20 -29.99
CA ARG A 167 13.46 -0.50 -30.26
C ARG A 167 13.38 -1.86 -29.57
N ALA A 168 14.40 -2.71 -29.74
CA ALA A 168 14.44 -4.03 -29.11
C ALA A 168 14.40 -3.93 -27.57
N ARG A 169 15.10 -2.94 -27.00
CA ARG A 169 15.07 -2.66 -25.56
C ARG A 169 13.68 -2.21 -25.09
N ALA A 170 13.01 -1.33 -25.84
CA ALA A 170 11.67 -0.87 -25.52
C ALA A 170 10.65 -2.03 -25.52
N LEU A 171 10.73 -2.91 -26.52
CA LEU A 171 9.90 -4.11 -26.59
C LEU A 171 10.17 -5.07 -25.43
N ALA A 172 11.45 -5.30 -25.09
CA ALA A 172 11.81 -6.17 -23.98
C ALA A 172 11.27 -5.67 -22.64
N ILE A 173 11.37 -4.36 -22.37
CA ILE A 173 10.78 -3.73 -21.17
C ILE A 173 9.26 -3.86 -21.21
N GLY A 174 8.64 -3.63 -22.37
CA GLY A 174 7.20 -3.79 -22.56
C GLY A 174 6.71 -5.21 -22.22
N MET A 175 7.42 -6.25 -22.66
CA MET A 175 7.09 -7.65 -22.33
C MET A 175 7.28 -7.97 -20.84
N GLN A 176 8.31 -7.42 -20.19
CA GLN A 176 8.50 -7.59 -18.75
C GLN A 176 7.34 -6.99 -17.96
N LEU A 177 6.92 -5.77 -18.32
CA LEU A 177 5.77 -5.11 -17.69
C LEU A 177 4.46 -5.86 -17.96
N LEU A 178 4.28 -6.38 -19.17
CA LEU A 178 3.14 -7.22 -19.54
C LEU A 178 3.04 -8.44 -18.63
N GLY A 179 4.15 -9.11 -18.33
CA GLY A 179 4.20 -10.26 -17.41
C GLY A 179 3.82 -9.95 -15.96
N LEU A 180 3.79 -8.68 -15.56
CA LEU A 180 3.34 -8.24 -14.23
C LEU A 180 1.84 -7.89 -14.20
N CYS A 181 1.18 -7.86 -15.37
CA CYS A 181 -0.21 -7.46 -15.49
C CYS A 181 -1.16 -8.64 -15.26
N HIS A 182 -2.34 -8.35 -14.71
CA HIS A 182 -3.42 -9.31 -14.52
C HIS A 182 -4.20 -9.54 -15.82
N GLU A 183 -4.37 -8.48 -16.60
CA GLU A 183 -5.09 -8.50 -17.87
C GLU A 183 -4.37 -7.66 -18.95
N VAL A 184 -4.67 -7.97 -20.20
CA VAL A 184 -4.30 -7.17 -21.37
C VAL A 184 -5.58 -6.64 -21.99
N TRP A 185 -5.69 -5.32 -22.07
CA TRP A 185 -6.81 -4.66 -22.74
C TRP A 185 -6.39 -4.22 -24.12
N VAL A 186 -6.98 -4.84 -25.14
CA VAL A 186 -6.68 -4.61 -26.55
C VAL A 186 -7.66 -3.58 -27.11
N PHE A 187 -7.14 -2.45 -27.59
CA PHE A 187 -7.89 -1.34 -28.15
C PHE A 187 -7.53 -1.08 -29.62
N GLY A 188 -8.43 -0.40 -30.32
CA GLY A 188 -8.28 -0.03 -31.73
C GLY A 188 -9.08 -0.93 -32.68
N ASN A 189 -9.17 -0.49 -33.94
CA ASN A 189 -9.92 -1.21 -34.98
C ASN A 189 -9.05 -2.17 -35.79
N THR A 190 -7.73 -2.14 -35.58
CA THR A 190 -6.74 -2.97 -36.27
C THR A 190 -5.75 -3.53 -35.27
N ILE A 191 -5.29 -4.76 -35.51
CA ILE A 191 -4.23 -5.39 -34.71
C ILE A 191 -2.93 -5.24 -35.50
N THR A 192 -2.01 -4.45 -34.96
CA THR A 192 -0.68 -4.24 -35.58
C THR A 192 0.28 -5.38 -35.24
N GLU A 193 1.38 -5.52 -35.97
CA GLU A 193 2.43 -6.53 -35.68
C GLU A 193 2.92 -6.44 -34.22
N GLY A 194 3.10 -5.22 -33.69
CA GLY A 194 3.50 -5.02 -32.29
C GLY A 194 2.47 -5.56 -31.30
N MET A 195 1.18 -5.35 -31.60
CA MET A 195 0.09 -5.86 -30.77
C MET A 195 -0.02 -7.39 -30.84
N HIS A 196 0.26 -8.01 -32.00
CA HIS A 196 0.31 -9.48 -32.09
C HIS A 196 1.34 -10.06 -31.13
N GLY A 197 2.53 -9.46 -31.03
CA GLY A 197 3.56 -9.91 -30.08
C GLY A 197 3.10 -9.84 -28.62
N GLU A 198 2.38 -8.78 -28.24
CA GLU A 198 1.80 -8.60 -26.90
C GLU A 198 0.68 -9.63 -26.63
N ILE A 199 -0.22 -9.84 -27.58
CA ILE A 199 -1.34 -10.79 -27.50
C ILE A 199 -0.83 -12.24 -27.42
N ASP A 200 0.16 -12.59 -28.23
CA ASP A 200 0.79 -13.91 -28.25
C ASP A 200 1.50 -14.19 -26.91
N TYR A 201 2.20 -13.18 -26.38
CA TYR A 201 2.84 -13.30 -25.07
C TYR A 201 1.80 -13.56 -23.97
N ALA A 202 0.72 -12.76 -23.94
CA ALA A 202 -0.35 -12.91 -22.98
C ALA A 202 -1.02 -14.29 -23.04
N THR A 203 -1.28 -14.77 -24.25
CA THR A 203 -1.85 -16.11 -24.50
C THR A 203 -0.93 -17.20 -23.94
N LYS A 204 0.38 -17.13 -24.22
CA LYS A 204 1.36 -18.13 -23.75
C LYS A 204 1.52 -18.16 -22.24
N HIS A 205 1.27 -17.04 -21.56
CA HIS A 205 1.46 -16.90 -20.11
C HIS A 205 0.14 -16.92 -19.33
N ASN A 206 -0.98 -17.29 -19.96
CA ASN A 206 -2.32 -17.32 -19.36
C ASN A 206 -2.76 -15.98 -18.73
N ILE A 207 -2.32 -14.86 -19.31
CA ILE A 207 -2.78 -13.53 -18.93
C ILE A 207 -4.11 -13.27 -19.64
N LYS A 208 -5.13 -12.81 -18.91
CA LYS A 208 -6.47 -12.60 -19.46
C LYS A 208 -6.45 -11.50 -20.52
N ILE A 209 -6.98 -11.79 -21.72
CA ILE A 209 -7.06 -10.83 -22.83
C ILE A 209 -8.50 -10.31 -22.94
N VAL A 210 -8.67 -8.99 -22.99
CA VAL A 210 -9.98 -8.33 -23.08
C VAL A 210 -9.97 -7.34 -24.24
N TYR A 211 -10.77 -7.60 -25.28
CA TYR A 211 -10.95 -6.66 -26.38
C TYR A 211 -11.94 -5.56 -25.98
N LYS A 212 -11.49 -4.30 -26.04
CA LYS A 212 -12.28 -3.14 -25.64
C LYS A 212 -12.61 -2.29 -26.88
N ARG A 213 -13.89 -1.89 -26.99
CA ARG A 213 -14.34 -0.90 -27.96
C ARG A 213 -14.69 0.38 -27.21
N LEU A 214 -13.97 1.48 -27.46
CA LEU A 214 -14.47 2.78 -27.04
C LEU A 214 -15.59 3.17 -28.00
N LEU A 215 -16.81 3.33 -27.48
CA LEU A 215 -17.86 4.02 -28.21
C LEU A 215 -17.36 5.47 -28.37
N GLN A 216 -17.05 5.88 -29.59
CA GLN A 216 -16.83 7.29 -29.89
C GLN A 216 -18.14 8.01 -29.56
N SER A 217 -18.08 8.94 -28.60
CA SER A 217 -19.14 9.92 -28.40
C SER A 217 -19.42 10.55 -29.76
N ARG A 218 -20.67 10.43 -30.22
CA ARG A 218 -21.17 11.17 -31.39
C ARG A 218 -21.11 12.67 -31.14
#